data_AF-A0A967JU55-F1
#
_entry.id   AF-A0A967JU55-F1
#
_cell.length_a   1.000
_cell.length_b   1.000
_cell.length_c   1.000
_cell.angle_alpha   90.00
_cell.angle_beta   90.00
_cell.angle_gamma   90.00
#
_symmetry.space_group_name_H-M   'P 1'
#
loop_
_entity.id
_entity.type
_entity.pdbx_description
1 polymer ?
#
loop_
_entity_poly.entity_id
_entity_poly.type
_entity_poly.pdbx_seq_one_letter_code
_entity_poly.pdbx_strand_id
1 'polypeptide(L)'
;RPTEGPLLESGITPLRSFVAEPMQHGRLFLAGDAAHIVPPTGAKGLNLAVNDVRLLARGLDAWYSSGDESLLDSYTADALHRVWRVQHFSWWMTEMLHRYPGDEPFRHRLQIAQLRNVVDSQAYATALSENYVG
;
A
#
# COMPACT_ATOMS: atom_id res chain seq x y z
N ARG A 1 -29.04 -14.37 -16.19
CA ARG A 1 -28.80 -12.91 -16.03
C ARG A 1 -28.83 -12.64 -14.53
N PRO A 2 -27.83 -11.94 -13.95
CA PRO A 2 -27.93 -11.52 -12.56
C PRO A 2 -29.16 -10.62 -12.39
N THR A 3 -29.84 -10.72 -11.25
CA THR A 3 -31.02 -9.93 -10.90
C THR A 3 -30.61 -8.49 -10.60
N GLU A 4 -31.31 -7.51 -11.16
CA GLU A 4 -31.05 -6.09 -10.86
C GLU A 4 -31.54 -5.74 -9.45
N GLY A 5 -30.74 -4.95 -8.73
CA GLY A 5 -31.03 -4.47 -7.37
C GLY A 5 -30.72 -2.98 -7.23
N PRO A 6 -31.27 -2.30 -6.21
CA PRO A 6 -31.09 -0.87 -6.04
C PRO A 6 -29.64 -0.51 -5.68
N LEU A 7 -29.12 0.58 -6.27
CA LEU A 7 -27.87 1.20 -5.84
C LEU A 7 -28.09 1.89 -4.50
N LEU A 8 -27.46 1.36 -3.43
CA LEU A 8 -27.66 1.87 -2.07
C LEU A 8 -26.74 3.06 -1.74
N GLU A 9 -25.53 3.10 -2.29
CA GLU A 9 -24.53 4.13 -2.01
C GLU A 9 -23.63 4.41 -3.22
N SER A 10 -23.21 5.67 -3.35
CA SER A 10 -22.21 6.13 -4.31
C SER A 10 -21.40 7.25 -3.69
N GLY A 11 -20.09 7.26 -3.94
CA GLY A 11 -19.18 8.25 -3.38
C GLY A 11 -17.97 8.47 -4.27
N ILE A 12 -17.27 9.59 -4.03
CA ILE A 12 -16.01 9.93 -4.69
C ILE A 12 -14.92 9.90 -3.63
N THR A 13 -13.91 9.06 -3.84
CA THR A 13 -12.78 8.92 -2.92
C THR A 13 -11.56 9.63 -3.51
N PRO A 14 -10.97 10.61 -2.80
CA PRO A 14 -9.73 11.24 -3.26
C PRO A 14 -8.57 10.24 -3.19
N LEU A 15 -7.72 10.26 -4.21
CA LEU A 15 -6.46 9.51 -4.20
C LEU A 15 -5.43 10.29 -3.35
N ARG A 16 -4.89 9.65 -2.32
CA ARG A 16 -3.82 10.22 -1.50
C ARG A 16 -2.79 9.17 -1.11
N SER A 17 -1.55 9.60 -0.96
CA SER A 17 -0.49 8.85 -0.30
C SER A 17 -0.12 9.55 1.00
N PHE A 18 0.05 8.79 2.08
CA PHE A 18 0.47 9.28 3.38
C PHE A 18 1.24 8.21 4.14
N VAL A 19 2.26 8.58 4.91
CA VAL A 19 3.00 7.72 5.84
C VAL A 19 3.35 8.55 7.07
N ALA A 20 3.12 8.00 8.26
CA ALA A 20 3.55 8.55 9.54
C ALA A 20 4.83 7.85 10.01
N GLU A 21 5.84 8.64 10.37
CA GLU A 21 7.10 8.15 10.92
C GLU A 21 7.47 8.95 12.19
N PRO A 22 7.70 8.31 13.34
CA PRO A 22 7.57 6.87 13.60
C PRO A 22 6.11 6.40 13.66
N MET A 23 5.88 5.08 13.58
CA MET A 23 4.56 4.45 13.73
C MET A 23 4.24 4.08 15.18
N GLN A 24 5.04 4.54 16.15
CA GLN A 24 4.84 4.29 17.57
C GLN A 24 5.35 5.44 18.46
N HIS A 25 4.79 5.55 19.65
CA HIS A 25 5.25 6.47 20.69
C HIS A 25 4.97 5.90 22.09
N GLY A 26 6.02 5.50 22.80
CA GLY A 26 5.88 4.82 24.09
C GLY A 26 5.05 3.54 23.95
N ARG A 27 3.89 3.47 24.63
CA ARG A 27 2.94 2.34 24.55
C ARG A 27 1.84 2.52 23.50
N LEU A 28 1.91 3.56 22.67
CA LEU A 28 0.99 3.81 21.57
C LEU A 28 1.59 3.27 20.25
N PHE A 29 0.80 2.49 19.51
CA PHE A 29 1.17 1.95 18.19
C PHE A 29 0.10 2.31 17.16
N LEU A 30 0.52 2.78 15.98
CA LEU A 30 -0.36 3.14 14.87
C LEU A 30 -0.34 2.03 13.81
N ALA A 31 -1.51 1.59 13.35
CA ALA A 31 -1.64 0.56 12.32
C ALA A 31 -2.70 0.93 11.27
N GLY A 32 -2.51 0.46 10.03
CA GLY A 32 -3.44 0.74 8.93
C GLY A 32 -3.55 2.24 8.63
N ASP A 33 -4.76 2.70 8.33
CA ASP A 33 -5.05 4.10 7.95
C ASP A 33 -4.64 5.15 8.99
N ALA A 34 -4.43 4.76 10.26
CA ALA A 34 -3.88 5.63 11.29
C ALA A 34 -2.40 5.98 11.04
N ALA A 35 -1.67 5.11 10.33
CA ALA A 35 -0.25 5.26 10.05
C ALA A 35 0.04 5.55 8.57
N HIS A 36 -0.72 5.00 7.64
CA HIS A 36 -0.45 5.16 6.21
C HIS A 36 -1.72 5.08 5.37
N ILE A 37 -1.71 5.80 4.24
CA ILE A 37 -2.79 5.77 3.25
C ILE A 37 -2.15 5.56 1.89
N VAL A 38 -2.73 4.67 1.08
CA VAL A 38 -2.25 4.32 -0.25
C VAL A 38 -3.37 4.58 -1.28
N PRO A 39 -3.04 5.03 -2.50
CA PRO A 39 -4.01 5.08 -3.58
C PRO A 39 -4.62 3.68 -3.84
N PRO A 40 -5.93 3.57 -4.10
CA PRO A 40 -6.61 2.28 -4.27
C PRO A 40 -6.18 1.52 -5.53
N THR A 41 -5.42 2.15 -6.42
CA THR A 41 -4.88 1.57 -7.66
C THR A 41 -4.04 0.31 -7.43
N GLY A 42 -3.27 0.26 -6.35
CA GLY A 42 -2.47 -0.91 -5.98
C GLY A 42 -3.26 -1.98 -5.20
N ALA A 43 -4.50 -1.68 -4.77
CA ALA A 43 -5.33 -2.53 -3.90
C ALA A 43 -4.62 -3.00 -2.61
N LYS A 44 -3.82 -2.12 -1.98
CA LYS A 44 -2.93 -2.50 -0.87
C LYS A 44 -3.34 -2.05 0.54
N GLY A 45 -4.26 -1.10 0.70
CA GLY A 45 -4.55 -0.49 2.02
C GLY A 45 -4.86 -1.52 3.10
N LEU A 46 -5.90 -2.35 2.90
CA LEU A 46 -6.26 -3.40 3.86
C LEU A 46 -5.16 -4.46 4.04
N ASN A 47 -4.49 -4.86 2.95
CA ASN A 47 -3.40 -5.84 3.02
C ASN A 47 -2.24 -5.35 3.90
N LEU A 48 -1.93 -4.06 3.82
CA LEU A 48 -0.88 -3.42 4.61
C LEU A 48 -1.31 -3.30 6.08
N ALA A 49 -2.56 -2.92 6.35
CA ALA A 49 -3.11 -2.91 7.71
C ALA A 49 -3.08 -4.30 8.36
N VAL A 50 -3.42 -5.36 7.63
CA VAL A 50 -3.32 -6.75 8.12
C VAL A 50 -1.87 -7.12 8.46
N ASN A 51 -0.90 -6.68 7.66
CA ASN A 51 0.52 -6.90 7.95
C ASN A 51 0.95 -6.20 9.24
N ASP A 52 0.52 -4.95 9.47
CA ASP A 52 0.82 -4.21 10.70
C ASP A 52 0.25 -4.92 11.93
N VAL A 53 -1.01 -5.35 11.86
CA VAL A 53 -1.67 -6.09 12.95
C VAL A 53 -0.94 -7.40 13.21
N ARG A 54 -0.45 -8.10 12.18
CA ARG A 54 0.35 -9.31 12.36
C ARG A 54 1.68 -9.03 13.07
N LEU A 55 2.33 -7.90 12.80
CA LEU A 55 3.56 -7.51 13.50
C LEU A 55 3.26 -7.20 14.97
N LEU A 56 2.25 -6.37 15.24
CA LEU A 56 1.84 -6.01 16.60
C LEU A 56 1.37 -7.22 17.40
N ALA A 57 0.61 -8.13 16.81
CA ALA A 57 0.15 -9.35 17.48
C ALA A 57 1.34 -10.20 17.97
N ARG A 58 2.40 -10.34 17.16
CA ARG A 58 3.62 -11.06 17.57
C ARG A 58 4.37 -10.33 18.68
N GLY A 59 4.47 -9.00 18.59
CA GLY A 59 5.13 -8.20 19.64
C GLY A 59 4.39 -8.24 20.96
N LEU A 60 3.06 -8.15 20.94
CA LEU A 60 2.21 -8.27 22.12
C LEU A 60 2.28 -9.68 22.73
N ASP A 61 2.27 -10.73 21.91
CA ASP A 61 2.39 -12.11 22.38
C ASP A 61 3.72 -12.36 23.10
N ALA A 62 4.84 -11.88 22.53
CA ALA A 62 6.17 -11.95 23.17
C ALA A 62 6.20 -11.21 24.51
N TRP A 63 5.66 -9.98 24.54
CA TRP A 63 5.62 -9.18 25.76
C TRP A 63 4.78 -9.83 26.87
N TYR A 64 3.57 -10.30 26.56
CA TYR A 64 2.70 -10.93 27.56
C TYR A 64 3.22 -12.30 28.02
N SER A 65 3.96 -13.01 27.17
CA SER A 65 4.48 -14.35 27.49
C SER A 65 5.77 -14.32 28.30
N SER A 66 6.70 -13.41 27.99
CA SER A 66 8.05 -13.40 28.60
C SER A 66 8.53 -12.02 29.05
N GLY A 67 7.76 -10.96 28.83
CA GLY A 67 8.19 -9.58 29.05
C GLY A 67 9.16 -9.07 27.98
N ASP A 68 9.32 -9.78 26.86
CA ASP A 68 10.19 -9.38 25.76
C ASP A 68 9.55 -8.24 24.93
N GLU A 69 10.15 -7.05 25.02
CA GLU A 69 9.69 -5.86 24.30
C GLU A 69 10.38 -5.69 22.91
N SER A 70 11.33 -6.56 22.54
CA SER A 70 12.18 -6.37 21.35
C SER A 70 11.40 -6.21 20.03
N LEU A 71 10.34 -7.00 19.85
CA LEU A 71 9.47 -6.95 18.66
C LEU A 71 8.55 -5.72 18.64
N LEU A 72 8.23 -5.16 19.81
CA LEU A 72 7.47 -3.92 19.92
C LEU A 72 8.40 -2.72 19.68
N ASP A 73 9.63 -2.78 20.18
CA ASP A 73 10.66 -1.76 19.95
C ASP A 73 11.04 -1.65 18.46
N SER A 74 11.12 -2.79 17.76
CA SER A 74 11.43 -2.82 16.32
C SER A 74 10.24 -2.54 15.40
N TYR A 75 9.01 -2.44 15.95
CA TYR A 75 7.77 -2.41 15.17
C TYR A 75 7.79 -1.38 14.03
N THR A 76 8.15 -0.13 14.32
CA THR A 76 8.19 0.94 13.31
C THR A 76 9.16 0.59 12.17
N ALA A 77 10.37 0.11 12.49
CA ALA A 77 11.35 -0.23 11.47
C ALA A 77 10.88 -1.40 10.59
N ASP A 78 10.31 -2.44 11.22
CA ASP A 78 9.83 -3.63 10.52
C ASP A 78 8.59 -3.34 9.65
N ALA A 79 7.67 -2.52 10.13
CA ALA A 79 6.49 -2.11 9.39
C ALA A 79 6.85 -1.22 8.19
N LEU A 80 7.70 -0.20 8.40
CA LEU A 80 8.05 0.78 7.37
C LEU A 80 8.70 0.15 6.13
N HIS A 81 9.47 -0.93 6.30
CA HIS A 81 10.05 -1.65 5.17
C HIS A 81 8.98 -2.13 4.17
N ARG A 82 7.83 -2.64 4.67
CA ARG A 82 6.73 -3.06 3.79
C ARG A 82 5.84 -1.89 3.35
N VAL A 83 5.61 -0.91 4.23
CA VAL A 83 4.83 0.31 3.91
C VAL A 83 5.43 1.01 2.70
N TRP A 84 6.74 1.27 2.68
CA TRP A 84 7.39 1.96 1.57
C TRP A 84 7.41 1.15 0.27
N ARG A 85 7.57 -0.17 0.35
CA ARG A 85 7.45 -1.04 -0.84
C ARG A 85 6.07 -0.93 -1.47
N VAL A 86 5.03 -0.97 -0.64
CA VAL A 86 3.63 -0.83 -1.07
C VAL A 86 3.36 0.58 -1.61
N GLN A 87 3.90 1.62 -0.98
CA GLN A 87 3.74 3.00 -1.45
C GLN A 87 4.37 3.20 -2.83
N HIS A 88 5.60 2.71 -3.02
CA HIS A 88 6.27 2.75 -4.31
C HIS A 88 5.43 2.06 -5.39
N PHE A 89 4.94 0.84 -5.12
CA PHE A 89 4.10 0.12 -6.07
C PHE A 89 2.79 0.84 -6.40
N SER A 90 2.10 1.38 -5.38
CA SER A 90 0.82 2.07 -5.56
C SER A 90 1.01 3.40 -6.30
N TRP A 91 2.09 4.14 -6.01
CA TRP A 91 2.48 5.32 -6.76
C TRP A 91 2.78 4.98 -8.23
N TRP A 92 3.59 3.95 -8.49
CA TRP A 92 3.94 3.50 -9.84
C TRP A 92 2.71 3.12 -10.67
N MET A 93 1.79 2.34 -10.09
CA MET A 93 0.52 1.99 -10.73
C MET A 93 -0.35 3.23 -11.01
N THR A 94 -0.39 4.19 -10.08
CA THR A 94 -1.16 5.43 -10.26
C THR A 94 -0.56 6.29 -11.37
N GLU A 95 0.76 6.46 -11.38
CA GLU A 95 1.47 7.24 -12.41
C GLU A 95 1.28 6.64 -13.80
N MET A 96 1.39 5.32 -13.93
CA MET A 96 1.28 4.62 -15.21
C MET A 96 -0.16 4.61 -15.76
N LEU A 97 -1.17 4.56 -14.90
CA LEU A 97 -2.57 4.30 -15.30
C LEU A 97 -3.50 5.52 -15.26
N HIS A 98 -3.06 6.66 -14.72
CA HIS A 98 -3.87 7.88 -14.64
C HIS A 98 -3.28 9.02 -15.48
N ARG A 99 -4.16 9.81 -16.09
CA ARG A 99 -3.79 11.08 -16.74
C ARG A 99 -4.05 12.23 -15.79
N TYR A 100 -3.11 13.18 -15.71
CA TYR A 100 -3.27 14.38 -14.90
C TYR A 100 -3.63 15.58 -15.79
N PRO A 101 -4.48 16.50 -15.31
CA PRO A 101 -4.73 17.76 -16.01
C PRO A 101 -3.42 18.52 -16.23
N GLY A 102 -3.14 18.92 -17.48
CA GLY A 102 -1.92 19.65 -17.82
C GLY A 102 -0.68 18.77 -18.05
N ASP A 103 -0.83 17.45 -18.19
CA ASP A 103 0.32 16.59 -18.50
C ASP A 103 0.96 16.94 -19.86
N GLU A 104 2.29 17.08 -19.83
CA GLU A 104 3.12 17.31 -21.00
C GLU A 104 3.08 16.12 -21.98
N PRO A 105 3.12 16.34 -23.31
CA PRO A 105 3.13 15.25 -24.30
C PRO A 105 4.23 14.22 -24.07
N PHE A 106 5.38 14.64 -23.54
CA PHE A 106 6.48 13.75 -23.18
C PHE A 106 6.09 12.75 -22.07
N ARG A 107 5.46 13.23 -20.98
CA ARG A 107 5.04 12.36 -19.86
C ARG A 107 4.03 11.32 -20.33
N HIS A 108 3.09 11.72 -21.19
CA HIS A 108 2.13 10.78 -21.74
C HIS A 108 2.81 9.67 -22.57
N ARG A 109 3.81 10.03 -23.40
CA ARG A 109 4.60 9.03 -24.15
C ARG A 109 5.39 8.11 -23.22
N LEU A 110 5.93 8.63 -22.12
CA LEU A 110 6.64 7.84 -21.11
C LEU A 110 5.70 6.85 -20.40
N GLN A 111 4.50 7.27 -20.00
CA GLN A 111 3.48 6.39 -19.40
C GLN A 111 3.13 5.22 -20.33
N ILE A 112 2.91 5.50 -21.62
CA ILE A 112 2.61 4.46 -22.61
C ILE A 112 3.80 3.51 -22.80
N ALA A 113 5.04 4.02 -22.77
CA ALA A 113 6.23 3.19 -22.85
C ALA A 113 6.40 2.29 -21.61
N GLN A 114 6.14 2.82 -20.40
CA GLN A 114 6.13 2.03 -19.16
C GLN A 114 5.08 0.91 -19.23
N LEU A 115 3.84 1.24 -19.64
CA LEU A 115 2.78 0.26 -19.79
C LEU A 115 3.15 -0.84 -20.80
N ARG A 116 3.73 -0.46 -21.94
CA ARG A 116 4.25 -1.42 -22.94
C ARG A 116 5.30 -2.34 -22.37
N ASN A 117 6.27 -1.82 -21.61
CA ASN A 117 7.27 -2.66 -20.95
C ASN A 117 6.61 -3.69 -20.03
N VAL A 118 5.60 -3.30 -19.26
CA VAL A 118 4.86 -4.20 -18.37
C VAL A 118 4.15 -5.32 -19.13
N VAL A 119 3.52 -5.03 -20.28
CA VAL A 119 2.75 -6.03 -21.03
C VAL A 119 3.61 -6.88 -21.97
N ASP A 120 4.70 -6.33 -22.51
CA ASP A 120 5.51 -6.98 -23.54
C ASP A 120 6.75 -7.69 -22.96
N SER A 121 7.19 -7.34 -21.75
CA SER A 121 8.37 -7.94 -21.11
C SER A 121 8.01 -8.82 -19.93
N GLN A 122 8.45 -10.08 -19.97
CA GLN A 122 8.28 -11.03 -18.87
C GLN A 122 8.90 -10.51 -17.56
N ALA A 123 10.05 -9.84 -17.60
CA ALA A 123 10.70 -9.34 -16.39
C ALA A 123 9.86 -8.27 -15.69
N TYR A 124 9.30 -7.32 -16.45
CA TYR A 124 8.41 -6.29 -15.91
C TYR A 124 7.06 -6.86 -15.47
N ALA A 125 6.50 -7.82 -16.22
CA ALA A 125 5.28 -8.53 -15.84
C ALA A 125 5.45 -9.31 -14.53
N THR A 126 6.60 -9.97 -14.33
CA THR A 126 6.94 -10.64 -13.08
C THR A 126 7.05 -9.65 -11.93
N ALA A 127 7.76 -8.53 -12.11
CA ALA A 127 7.87 -7.50 -11.09
C ALA A 127 6.50 -6.90 -10.69
N LEU A 128 5.61 -6.67 -11.66
CA LEU A 128 4.23 -6.28 -11.37
C LEU A 128 3.51 -7.37 -10.57
N SER A 129 3.62 -8.63 -11.01
CA SER A 129 2.93 -9.75 -10.39
C SER A 129 3.35 -9.95 -8.94
N GLU A 130 4.65 -9.96 -8.65
CA GLU A 130 5.20 -10.09 -7.30
C GLU A 130 4.68 -9.00 -6.36
N ASN A 131 4.65 -7.75 -6.83
CA ASN A 131 4.10 -6.66 -6.03
C ASN A 131 2.57 -6.73 -5.92
N TYR A 132 1.86 -7.18 -6.96
CA TYR A 132 0.39 -7.24 -6.96
C TYR A 132 -0.15 -8.36 -6.06
N VAL A 133 0.52 -9.52 -5.98
CA VAL A 133 0.12 -10.58 -5.05
C VAL A 133 0.51 -10.30 -3.60
N GLY A 134 1.49 -9.41 -3.38
CA GLY A 134 1.76 -8.75 -2.09
C GLY A 134 2.89 -9.33 -1.25
#